data_AF-A0A542AXX7-F1
#
_entry.id   AF-A0A542AXX7-F1
#
_cell.length_a   1.000
_cell.length_b   1.000
_cell.length_c   1.000
_cell.angle_alpha   90.00
_cell.angle_beta   90.00
_cell.angle_gamma   90.00
#
_symmetry.space_group_name_H-M   'P 1'
#
loop_
_entity.id
_entity.type
_entity.pdbx_description
1 polymer ?
#
loop_
_entity_poly.entity_id
_entity_poly.type
_entity_poly.pdbx_seq_one_letter_code
_entity_poly.pdbx_strand_id
1 'polypeptide(L)'
;MMKDFLLLILIFPTFLIAQDFELKNVNAAQIRKEIKSSGEELDPIYIYLTNNYKPTSERESVQKYDYLDYSICAFEQEFENVIKYSTKSCQEAGGITNTIQLPKIQKSSITNWIEKIYKAELTDIPNVWNSDQTIYGPEGGEAGCYYEIKENENNYTIENYCGC
;
A
#
# COMPACT_ATOMS: atom_id res chain seq x y z
N MET A 1 -17.41 61.08 5.62
CA MET A 1 -16.61 60.78 4.41
C MET A 1 -16.10 59.35 4.55
N MET A 2 -16.71 58.46 3.79
CA MET A 2 -16.50 57.02 3.81
C MET A 2 -15.13 56.73 3.19
N LYS A 3 -14.26 56.01 3.91
CA LYS A 3 -12.91 55.68 3.47
C LYS A 3 -13.02 54.32 2.77
N ASP A 4 -12.93 54.34 1.44
CA ASP A 4 -13.07 53.16 0.60
C ASP A 4 -12.05 52.08 0.98
N PHE A 5 -12.55 50.93 1.43
CA PHE A 5 -11.77 49.73 1.70
C PHE A 5 -11.86 48.83 0.46
N LEU A 6 -10.86 48.93 -0.42
CA LEU A 6 -10.77 48.09 -1.61
C LEU A 6 -10.24 46.70 -1.20
N LEU A 7 -11.14 45.76 -0.94
CA LEU A 7 -10.80 44.37 -0.65
C LEU A 7 -10.49 43.65 -1.97
N LEU A 8 -9.21 43.52 -2.32
CA LEU A 8 -8.73 42.72 -3.44
C LEU A 8 -8.88 41.23 -3.08
N ILE A 9 -10.02 40.63 -3.43
CA ILE A 9 -10.23 39.19 -3.32
C ILE A 9 -9.42 38.52 -4.44
N LEU A 10 -8.22 38.06 -4.12
CA LEU A 10 -7.47 37.11 -4.91
C LEU A 10 -8.22 35.77 -4.86
N ILE A 11 -9.16 35.58 -5.78
CA ILE A 11 -9.72 34.28 -6.09
C ILE A 11 -8.60 33.51 -6.79
N PHE A 12 -7.70 32.91 -6.02
CA PHE A 12 -6.87 31.84 -6.55
C PHE A 12 -7.85 30.73 -6.95
N PRO A 13 -7.96 30.37 -8.24
CA PRO A 13 -8.63 29.14 -8.58
C PRO A 13 -7.76 28.05 -7.94
N THR A 14 -8.22 27.49 -6.84
CA THR A 14 -7.79 26.17 -6.43
C THR A 14 -8.29 25.27 -7.56
N PHE A 15 -7.44 25.10 -8.57
CA PHE A 15 -7.47 23.93 -9.43
C PHE A 15 -7.28 22.75 -8.49
N LEU A 16 -8.39 22.32 -7.86
CA LEU A 16 -8.59 20.96 -7.41
C LEU A 16 -8.52 20.14 -8.69
N ILE A 17 -7.32 19.86 -9.14
CA ILE A 17 -7.12 18.81 -10.11
C ILE A 17 -7.49 17.55 -9.34
N ALA A 18 -8.75 17.14 -9.46
CA ALA A 18 -9.07 15.73 -9.37
C ALA A 18 -8.30 15.09 -10.54
N GLN A 19 -7.01 14.83 -10.31
CA GLN A 19 -6.29 13.93 -11.18
C GLN A 19 -6.92 12.58 -10.91
N ASP A 20 -7.58 12.02 -11.92
CA ASP A 20 -7.98 10.63 -11.89
C ASP A 20 -6.72 9.82 -11.62
N PHE A 21 -6.58 9.36 -10.38
CA PHE A 21 -5.41 8.60 -9.96
C PHE A 21 -5.45 7.24 -10.67
N GLU A 22 -4.32 6.87 -11.28
CA GLU A 22 -4.16 5.55 -11.89
C GLU A 22 -2.93 4.87 -11.29
N LEU A 23 -3.08 3.58 -10.96
CA LEU A 23 -1.97 2.77 -10.50
C LEU A 23 -0.98 2.53 -11.65
N LYS A 24 0.30 2.83 -11.41
CA LYS A 24 1.41 2.46 -12.29
C LYS A 24 1.48 0.93 -12.46
N ASN A 25 2.00 0.50 -13.60
CA ASN A 25 2.08 -0.92 -13.92
C ASN A 25 3.04 -1.66 -12.97
N VAL A 26 2.61 -2.83 -12.49
CA VAL A 26 3.42 -3.72 -11.67
C VAL A 26 4.38 -4.52 -12.54
N ASN A 27 5.69 -4.44 -12.27
CA ASN A 27 6.71 -5.30 -12.85
C ASN A 27 7.06 -6.44 -11.88
N ALA A 28 6.23 -7.48 -11.84
CA ALA A 28 6.36 -8.58 -10.89
C ALA A 28 7.72 -9.31 -10.98
N ALA A 29 8.27 -9.45 -12.18
CA ALA A 29 9.57 -10.09 -12.39
C ALA A 29 10.72 -9.29 -11.77
N GLN A 30 10.68 -7.96 -11.88
CA GLN A 30 11.65 -7.07 -11.24
C GLN A 30 11.53 -7.13 -9.72
N ILE A 31 10.32 -6.98 -9.19
CA ILE A 31 10.07 -7.04 -7.73
C ILE A 31 10.58 -8.38 -7.16
N ARG A 32 10.22 -9.51 -7.80
CA ARG A 32 10.68 -10.85 -7.39
C ARG A 32 12.20 -10.98 -7.42
N LYS A 33 12.88 -10.34 -8.37
CA LYS A 33 14.35 -10.33 -8.44
C LYS A 33 14.94 -9.53 -7.28
N GLU A 34 14.37 -8.39 -6.95
CA GLU A 34 14.82 -7.53 -5.85
C GLU A 34 14.71 -8.26 -4.49
N ILE A 35 13.57 -8.91 -4.22
CA ILE A 35 13.36 -9.74 -3.02
C ILE A 35 14.41 -10.86 -2.92
N LYS A 36 14.68 -11.57 -4.02
CA LYS A 36 15.70 -12.65 -4.02
C LYS A 36 17.12 -12.12 -3.79
N SER A 37 17.38 -10.86 -4.13
CA SER A 37 18.73 -10.28 -4.08
C SER A 37 19.05 -9.56 -2.77
N SER A 38 18.04 -9.13 -2.01
CA SER A 38 18.25 -8.41 -0.74
C SER A 38 18.78 -9.32 0.37
N GLY A 39 18.45 -10.61 0.34
CA GLY A 39 18.71 -11.53 1.46
C GLY A 39 17.84 -11.24 2.70
N GLU A 40 16.88 -10.31 2.58
CA GLU A 40 15.91 -9.90 3.59
C GLU A 40 14.49 -10.16 3.07
N GLU A 41 13.54 -10.48 3.96
CA GLU A 41 12.12 -10.53 3.63
C GLU A 41 11.60 -9.10 3.35
N LEU A 42 11.69 -8.68 2.09
CA LEU A 42 11.14 -7.43 1.63
C LEU A 42 9.70 -7.63 1.16
N ASP A 43 8.79 -6.79 1.64
CA ASP A 43 7.40 -6.76 1.19
C ASP A 43 7.30 -6.30 -0.28
N PRO A 44 6.66 -7.10 -1.17
CA PRO A 44 6.45 -6.71 -2.57
C PRO A 44 5.68 -5.42 -2.75
N ILE A 45 4.73 -5.09 -1.86
CA ILE A 45 3.95 -3.84 -1.95
C ILE A 45 4.88 -2.65 -1.73
N TYR A 46 5.70 -2.68 -0.68
CA TYR A 46 6.65 -1.62 -0.39
C TYR A 46 7.65 -1.42 -1.52
N ILE A 47 8.22 -2.49 -2.08
CA ILE A 47 9.11 -2.40 -3.25
C ILE A 47 8.39 -1.77 -4.45
N TYR A 48 7.15 -2.19 -4.73
CA TYR A 48 6.36 -1.58 -5.79
C TYR A 48 6.19 -0.08 -5.55
N LEU A 49 5.89 0.34 -4.32
CA LEU A 49 5.70 1.75 -3.98
C LEU A 49 6.98 2.57 -4.17
N THR A 50 8.12 2.11 -3.64
CA THR A 50 9.39 2.83 -3.77
C THR A 50 9.90 2.92 -5.19
N ASN A 51 9.60 1.91 -6.03
CA ASN A 51 9.98 1.92 -7.44
C ASN A 51 9.09 2.80 -8.31
N ASN A 52 7.87 3.12 -7.86
CA ASN A 52 6.86 3.78 -8.69
C ASN A 52 6.44 5.14 -8.18
N TYR A 53 6.56 5.45 -6.89
CA TYR A 53 6.05 6.68 -6.30
C TYR A 53 7.13 7.32 -5.44
N LYS A 54 7.28 8.64 -5.56
CA LYS A 54 8.21 9.39 -4.72
C LYS A 54 7.69 9.42 -3.28
N PRO A 55 8.49 9.06 -2.26
CA PRO A 55 8.11 9.26 -0.86
C PRO A 55 7.96 10.75 -0.56
N THR A 56 6.91 11.09 0.17
CA THR A 56 6.61 12.47 0.62
C THR A 56 6.83 12.64 2.12
N SER A 57 7.03 11.54 2.85
CA SER A 57 7.47 11.54 4.25
C SER A 57 8.72 10.66 4.42
N GLU A 58 9.44 10.91 5.51
CA GLU A 58 10.33 9.90 6.09
C GLU A 58 9.49 8.72 6.63
N ARG A 59 10.16 7.64 7.06
CA ARG A 59 9.48 6.58 7.80
C ARG A 59 9.11 7.09 9.19
N GLU A 60 7.84 6.97 9.53
CA GLU A 60 7.26 7.39 10.81
C GLU A 60 6.78 6.16 11.61
N SER A 61 6.39 6.38 12.87
CA SER A 61 5.86 5.32 13.75
C SER A 61 6.75 4.06 13.82
N VAL A 62 8.07 4.26 13.69
CA VAL A 62 9.05 3.19 13.58
C VAL A 62 9.14 2.39 14.88
N GLN A 63 8.90 1.09 14.80
CA GLN A 63 9.13 0.13 15.89
C GLN A 63 10.21 -0.86 15.47
N LYS A 64 10.92 -1.39 16.46
CA LYS A 64 11.96 -2.39 16.26
C LYS A 64 11.63 -3.64 17.07
N TYR A 65 12.19 -4.77 16.66
CA TYR A 65 12.04 -6.00 17.43
C TYR A 65 12.67 -5.85 18.83
N ASP A 66 11.98 -6.36 19.85
CA ASP A 66 12.44 -6.31 21.24
C ASP A 66 13.76 -7.06 21.48
N TYR A 67 14.12 -7.99 20.58
CA TYR A 67 15.29 -8.85 20.68
C TYR A 67 16.41 -8.51 19.67
N LEU A 68 16.16 -7.57 18.73
CA LEU A 68 17.13 -7.12 17.73
C LEU A 68 17.00 -5.60 17.51
N ASP A 69 17.84 -4.82 18.20
CA ASP A 69 17.83 -3.34 18.24
C ASP A 69 17.99 -2.61 16.89
N TYR A 70 18.26 -3.32 15.79
CA TYR A 70 18.48 -2.73 14.47
C TYR A 70 17.40 -3.09 13.44
N SER A 71 16.57 -4.10 13.72
CA SER A 71 15.59 -4.59 12.76
C SER A 71 14.24 -3.89 12.98
N ILE A 72 13.86 -3.02 12.05
CA ILE A 72 12.55 -2.36 12.05
C ILE A 72 11.48 -3.42 11.80
N CYS A 73 10.47 -3.48 12.68
CA CYS A 73 9.34 -4.40 12.59
C CYS A 73 8.00 -3.70 12.31
N ALA A 74 7.96 -2.37 12.42
CA ALA A 74 6.80 -1.60 11.97
C ALA A 74 7.23 -0.20 11.54
N PHE A 75 6.56 0.35 10.53
CA PHE A 75 6.67 1.75 10.17
C PHE A 75 5.49 2.17 9.31
N GLU A 76 5.34 3.48 9.15
CA GLU A 76 4.40 4.13 8.24
C GLU A 76 5.18 5.04 7.28
N GLN A 77 4.70 5.18 6.05
CA GLN A 77 5.29 6.09 5.07
C GLN A 77 4.26 6.59 4.06
N GLU A 78 4.32 7.87 3.73
CA GLU A 78 3.50 8.51 2.70
C GLU A 78 4.26 8.69 1.39
N PHE A 79 3.53 8.60 0.29
CA PHE A 79 4.02 8.77 -1.07
C PHE A 79 3.17 9.80 -1.83
N GLU A 80 3.68 10.25 -2.97
CA GLU A 80 2.92 11.09 -3.91
C GLU A 80 1.54 10.48 -4.22
N ASN A 81 0.59 11.34 -4.60
CA ASN A 81 -0.82 10.98 -4.77
C ASN A 81 -1.53 10.52 -3.49
N VAL A 82 -1.03 10.94 -2.31
CA VAL A 82 -1.66 10.68 -1.01
C VAL A 82 -1.79 9.18 -0.71
N ILE A 83 -0.85 8.39 -1.25
CA ILE A 83 -0.76 6.96 -0.95
C ILE A 83 -0.10 6.80 0.42
N LYS A 84 -0.68 5.97 1.28
CA LYS A 84 -0.11 5.65 2.59
C LYS A 84 0.20 4.17 2.68
N TYR A 85 1.35 3.84 3.24
CA TYR A 85 1.77 2.48 3.51
C TYR A 85 2.06 2.32 5.00
N SER A 86 1.69 1.19 5.56
CA SER A 86 2.16 0.76 6.87
C SER A 86 2.50 -0.72 6.88
N THR A 87 3.44 -1.11 7.73
CA THR A 87 3.78 -2.50 7.99
C THR A 87 3.86 -2.76 9.47
N LYS A 88 3.53 -3.97 9.89
CA LYS A 88 3.63 -4.45 11.26
C LYS A 88 3.91 -5.94 11.30
N SER A 89 5.06 -6.31 11.86
CA SER A 89 5.57 -7.67 12.02
C SER A 89 6.25 -7.90 13.38
N CYS A 90 6.00 -7.03 14.37
CA CYS A 90 6.70 -7.03 15.66
C CYS A 90 6.42 -8.25 16.56
N GLN A 91 5.53 -9.16 16.17
CA GLN A 91 5.24 -10.39 16.92
C GLN A 91 5.93 -11.57 16.25
N GLU A 92 6.76 -12.28 17.03
CA GLU A 92 7.63 -13.38 16.59
C GLU A 92 6.86 -14.54 15.89
N ALA A 93 5.57 -14.71 16.17
CA ALA A 93 4.72 -15.76 15.61
C ALA A 93 3.34 -15.24 15.11
N GLY A 94 3.23 -13.95 14.78
CA GLY A 94 1.94 -13.31 14.43
C GLY A 94 1.66 -13.15 12.93
N GLY A 95 2.66 -13.43 12.09
CA GLY A 95 2.64 -13.04 10.68
C GLY A 95 2.96 -11.55 10.47
N ILE A 96 2.85 -11.12 9.22
CA ILE A 96 3.11 -9.73 8.79
C ILE A 96 1.81 -9.14 8.27
N THR A 97 1.49 -7.93 8.71
CA THR A 97 0.39 -7.14 8.16
C THR A 97 0.93 -5.91 7.48
N ASN A 98 0.68 -5.78 6.17
CA ASN A 98 0.93 -4.58 5.40
C ASN A 98 -0.41 -3.92 5.08
N THR A 99 -0.50 -2.61 5.21
CA THR A 99 -1.70 -1.85 4.84
C THR A 99 -1.31 -0.79 3.83
N ILE A 100 -2.09 -0.68 2.76
CA ILE A 100 -1.98 0.42 1.80
C ILE A 100 -3.30 1.16 1.71
N GLN A 101 -3.25 2.49 1.78
CA GLN A 101 -4.36 3.37 1.46
C GLN A 101 -4.13 4.00 0.10
N LEU A 102 -5.10 3.86 -0.79
CA LEU A 102 -5.08 4.40 -2.14
C LEU A 102 -6.22 5.41 -2.34
N PRO A 103 -6.02 6.47 -3.15
CA PRO A 103 -7.12 7.28 -3.64
C PRO A 103 -8.23 6.45 -4.28
N LYS A 104 -9.44 7.02 -4.31
CA LYS A 104 -10.58 6.36 -4.93
C LYS A 104 -10.33 6.09 -6.42
N ILE A 105 -10.35 4.82 -6.81
CA ILE A 105 -10.21 4.36 -8.20
C ILE A 105 -11.23 3.26 -8.51
N GLN A 106 -11.23 2.78 -9.75
CA GLN A 106 -12.05 1.62 -10.13
C GLN A 106 -11.57 0.38 -9.37
N LYS A 107 -12.50 -0.34 -8.71
CA LYS A 107 -12.19 -1.57 -7.96
C LYS A 107 -11.46 -2.62 -8.81
N SER A 108 -11.80 -2.72 -10.09
CA SER A 108 -11.12 -3.60 -11.07
C SER A 108 -9.63 -3.29 -11.23
N SER A 109 -9.22 -2.02 -11.10
CA SER A 109 -7.80 -1.64 -11.12
C SER A 109 -7.08 -2.15 -9.88
N ILE A 110 -7.75 -2.16 -8.73
CA ILE A 110 -7.21 -2.68 -7.45
C ILE A 110 -7.06 -4.20 -7.51
N THR A 111 -8.10 -4.91 -7.96
CA THR A 111 -8.05 -6.39 -8.04
C THR A 111 -6.96 -6.86 -8.99
N ASN A 112 -6.84 -6.23 -10.17
CA ASN A 112 -5.74 -6.51 -11.12
C ASN A 112 -4.36 -6.18 -10.54
N TRP A 113 -4.25 -5.07 -9.81
CA TRP A 113 -3.01 -4.72 -9.13
C TRP A 113 -2.62 -5.77 -8.07
N ILE A 114 -3.56 -6.22 -7.23
CA ILE A 114 -3.33 -7.29 -6.23
C ILE A 114 -2.83 -8.57 -6.90
N GLU A 115 -3.50 -9.04 -7.96
CA GLU A 115 -3.07 -10.25 -8.67
C GLU A 115 -1.64 -10.13 -9.24
N LYS A 116 -1.26 -8.94 -9.71
CA LYS A 116 0.09 -8.70 -10.23
C LYS A 116 1.14 -8.60 -9.13
N ILE A 117 0.81 -7.98 -8.00
CA ILE A 117 1.68 -7.96 -6.81
C ILE A 117 1.89 -9.37 -6.30
N TYR A 118 0.84 -10.17 -6.18
CA TYR A 118 0.92 -11.56 -5.73
C TYR A 118 1.83 -12.42 -6.61
N LYS A 119 1.86 -12.18 -7.93
CA LYS A 119 2.80 -12.86 -8.84
C LYS A 119 4.28 -12.57 -8.56
N ALA A 120 4.58 -11.52 -7.79
CA ALA A 120 5.94 -11.20 -7.35
C ALA A 120 6.35 -11.96 -6.09
N GLU A 121 5.39 -12.51 -5.34
CA GLU A 121 5.64 -13.29 -4.14
C GLU A 121 6.52 -14.52 -4.42
N LEU A 122 7.15 -15.03 -3.37
CA LEU A 122 7.97 -16.25 -3.43
C LEU A 122 7.19 -17.54 -3.16
N THR A 123 5.87 -17.45 -2.98
CA THR A 123 4.97 -18.59 -2.79
C THR A 123 4.44 -19.13 -4.12
N ASP A 124 4.20 -20.45 -4.14
CA ASP A 124 3.50 -21.15 -5.24
C ASP A 124 2.07 -21.54 -4.83
N ILE A 125 1.61 -21.11 -3.65
CA ILE A 125 0.22 -21.29 -3.21
C ILE A 125 -0.68 -20.49 -4.18
N PRO A 126 -1.75 -21.07 -4.73
CA PRO A 126 -2.69 -20.31 -5.54
C PRO A 126 -3.66 -19.54 -4.64
N ASN A 127 -3.82 -18.25 -4.92
CA ASN A 127 -4.89 -17.44 -4.35
C ASN A 127 -6.06 -17.33 -5.32
N VAL A 128 -7.27 -17.22 -4.77
CA VAL A 128 -8.52 -16.99 -5.51
C VAL A 128 -9.31 -15.84 -4.90
N TRP A 129 -10.12 -15.18 -5.71
CA TRP A 129 -11.07 -14.18 -5.23
C TRP A 129 -12.30 -14.83 -4.61
N ASN A 130 -12.79 -14.26 -3.53
CA ASN A 130 -14.15 -14.52 -3.07
C ASN A 130 -15.20 -13.94 -4.04
N SER A 131 -16.47 -14.30 -3.84
CA SER A 131 -17.56 -14.00 -4.78
C SER A 131 -17.78 -12.51 -5.07
N ASP A 132 -17.50 -11.64 -4.09
CA ASP A 132 -17.65 -10.19 -4.15
C ASP A 132 -16.33 -9.46 -4.49
N GLN A 133 -15.25 -10.21 -4.75
CA GLN A 133 -13.92 -9.69 -5.08
C GLN A 133 -13.40 -8.68 -4.03
N THR A 134 -13.64 -8.96 -2.75
CA THR A 134 -13.13 -8.17 -1.62
C THR A 134 -11.97 -8.87 -0.93
N ILE A 135 -11.86 -10.19 -1.05
CA ILE A 135 -10.79 -10.99 -0.45
C ILE A 135 -10.11 -11.84 -1.54
N TYR A 136 -8.78 -11.76 -1.60
CA TYR A 136 -7.92 -12.61 -2.43
C TYR A 136 -6.98 -13.42 -1.54
N GLY A 137 -7.21 -14.72 -1.42
CA GLY A 137 -6.49 -15.58 -0.48
C GLY A 137 -6.42 -17.04 -0.94
N PRO A 138 -5.69 -17.90 -0.21
CA PRO A 138 -5.56 -19.32 -0.52
C PRO A 138 -6.92 -20.01 -0.69
N GLU A 139 -7.04 -20.85 -1.73
CA GLU A 139 -8.32 -21.46 -2.12
C GLU A 139 -8.96 -22.32 -1.02
N GLY A 140 -8.16 -23.01 -0.21
CA GLY A 140 -8.65 -23.85 0.89
C GLY A 140 -8.77 -23.14 2.25
N GLY A 141 -8.49 -21.83 2.32
CA GLY A 141 -8.50 -21.08 3.58
C GLY A 141 -7.34 -21.42 4.53
N GLU A 142 -6.27 -22.01 4.01
CA GLU A 142 -5.07 -22.37 4.76
C GLU A 142 -4.14 -21.18 5.07
N ALA A 143 -3.04 -21.48 5.77
CA ALA A 143 -1.90 -20.59 5.95
C ALA A 143 -1.44 -19.98 4.62
N GLY A 144 -1.15 -18.68 4.62
CA GLY A 144 -0.74 -17.97 3.42
C GLY A 144 -0.96 -16.46 3.52
N CYS A 145 -0.96 -15.82 2.37
CA CYS A 145 -1.14 -14.38 2.23
C CYS A 145 -2.55 -14.06 1.74
N TYR A 146 -3.26 -13.22 2.47
CA TYR A 146 -4.60 -12.73 2.17
C TYR A 146 -4.53 -11.24 1.85
N TYR A 147 -5.27 -10.80 0.84
CA TYR A 147 -5.53 -9.38 0.58
C TYR A 147 -7.00 -9.10 0.82
N GLU A 148 -7.32 -8.10 1.64
CA GLU A 148 -8.69 -7.63 1.88
C GLU A 148 -8.83 -6.18 1.40
N ILE A 149 -9.83 -5.90 0.56
CA ILE A 149 -10.17 -4.58 0.06
C ILE A 149 -11.32 -4.01 0.89
N LYS A 150 -11.05 -2.92 1.61
CA LYS A 150 -12.04 -2.14 2.36
C LYS A 150 -12.29 -0.83 1.62
N GLU A 151 -13.50 -0.64 1.15
CA GLU A 151 -13.93 0.59 0.47
C GLU A 151 -14.41 1.63 1.47
N ASN A 152 -13.86 2.85 1.40
CA ASN A 152 -14.34 4.00 2.17
C ASN A 152 -14.88 5.08 1.22
N GLU A 153 -15.41 6.16 1.79
CA GLU A 153 -15.99 7.28 1.02
C GLU A 153 -15.01 7.84 -0.02
N ASN A 154 -13.76 8.10 0.39
CA ASN A 154 -12.78 8.83 -0.42
C ASN A 154 -11.55 8.01 -0.83
N ASN A 155 -11.45 6.75 -0.37
CA ASN A 155 -10.26 5.92 -0.58
C ASN A 155 -10.59 4.43 -0.54
N TYR A 156 -9.59 3.61 -0.81
CA TYR A 156 -9.57 2.19 -0.48
C TYR A 156 -8.45 1.93 0.50
N THR A 157 -8.71 1.03 1.45
CA THR A 157 -7.69 0.39 2.27
C THR A 157 -7.54 -1.04 1.77
N ILE A 158 -6.32 -1.45 1.44
CA ILE A 158 -6.00 -2.85 1.16
C ILE A 158 -5.10 -3.35 2.29
N GLU A 159 -5.56 -4.39 2.97
CA GLU A 159 -4.82 -5.06 4.02
C GLU A 159 -4.24 -6.35 3.43
N ASN A 160 -2.93 -6.54 3.55
CA ASN A 160 -2.23 -7.76 3.19
C ASN A 160 -1.72 -8.44 4.45
N TYR A 161 -2.33 -9.56 4.82
CA TYR A 161 -1.92 -10.38 5.95
C TYR A 161 -1.27 -11.66 5.47
N CYS A 162 -0.02 -11.92 5.87
CA CYS A 162 0.70 -13.15 5.59
C CYS A 162 1.04 -13.86 6.90
N GLY A 163 0.54 -15.08 7.10
CA GLY A 163 0.75 -15.84 8.33
C GLY A 163 0.62 -17.36 8.14
N CYS A 164 1.09 -18.10 9.15
CA CYS A 164 1.09 -19.57 9.21
C CYS A 164 0.19 -20.10 10.33
#